data_AF-A0A820N3S4-F1
#
_entry.id   AF-A0A820N3S4-F1
#
_cell.length_a   1.000
_cell.length_b   1.000
_cell.length_c   1.000
_cell.angle_alpha   90.00
_cell.angle_beta   90.00
_cell.angle_gamma   90.00
#
_symmetry.space_group_name_H-M   'P 1'
#
loop_
_entity.id
_entity.type
_entity.pdbx_description
1 polymer ?
#
loop_
_entity_poly.entity_id
_entity_poly.type
_entity_poly.pdbx_seq_one_letter_code
_entity_poly.pdbx_strand_id
1 'polypeptide(L)'
;CLYLLDGRFDSFENVFLDICRISTPEIVINNRKELPKLKAFSLYSELPTFQYNELIVPLLHRMVNLEELYLHLVVHCEKRFVDGYNLKYNIINHLFQLNKLLFNIRSCLYLNDQVYSLSNEDCQHSFNDFKNSKIISCVDYFRDFKHGQCHIYSYPYRAKTYEYITNNFPGRLFKYVREVSLYDDRPFEHEFFVKIAEYFPFMEQLTICNRKPQKNKFYEQSK
;
A
#
# COMPACT_ATOMS: atom_id res chain seq x y z
N CYS A 1 12.38 -3.31 6.56
CA CYS A 1 13.50 -4.02 5.90
C CYS A 1 13.48 -3.72 4.41
N LEU A 2 14.54 -3.13 3.86
CA LEU A 2 14.70 -3.03 2.40
C LEU A 2 15.44 -4.27 1.88
N TYR A 3 15.01 -4.78 0.73
CA TYR A 3 15.71 -5.82 -0.01
C TYR A 3 16.13 -5.25 -1.37
N LEU A 4 17.42 -5.33 -1.70
CA LEU A 4 17.95 -5.04 -3.03
C LEU A 4 18.22 -6.35 -3.76
N LEU A 5 17.74 -6.46 -5.00
CA LEU A 5 17.75 -7.69 -5.80
C LEU A 5 19.01 -7.90 -6.65
N ASP A 6 20.11 -7.14 -6.47
CA ASP A 6 21.22 -7.18 -7.44
C ASP A 6 22.64 -7.12 -6.82
N GLY A 7 22.91 -8.02 -5.87
CA GLY A 7 24.17 -8.80 -5.76
C GLY A 7 25.54 -8.10 -5.70
N ARG A 8 25.67 -6.78 -5.63
CA ARG A 8 26.98 -6.08 -5.56
C ARG A 8 27.04 -5.13 -4.35
N PHE A 9 27.39 -5.74 -3.22
CA PHE A 9 27.70 -5.08 -1.96
C PHE A 9 29.19 -4.73 -1.96
N ASP A 10 29.53 -3.46 -1.71
CA ASP A 10 30.77 -3.05 -1.03
C ASP A 10 30.83 -1.52 -0.82
N SER A 11 30.03 -0.72 -1.54
CA SER A 11 30.03 0.75 -1.38
C SER A 11 28.71 1.39 -0.92
N PHE A 12 27.66 0.59 -0.69
CA PHE A 12 26.30 1.08 -0.42
C PHE A 12 25.86 1.07 1.04
N GLU A 13 26.53 0.31 1.92
CA GLU A 13 26.14 0.21 3.34
C GLU A 13 26.07 1.58 4.03
N ASN A 14 26.97 2.50 3.66
CA ASN A 14 27.03 3.83 4.27
C ASN A 14 25.95 4.83 3.82
N VAL A 15 25.24 4.58 2.71
CA VAL A 15 24.10 5.43 2.27
C VAL A 15 22.76 4.80 2.66
N PHE A 16 22.72 3.48 2.83
CA PHE A 16 21.51 2.75 3.17
C PHE A 16 21.21 2.75 4.68
N LEU A 17 22.25 2.75 5.53
CA LEU A 17 22.09 2.96 6.98
C LEU A 17 21.51 4.34 7.31
N ASP A 18 21.70 5.33 6.44
CA ASP A 18 21.12 6.68 6.57
C ASP A 18 19.60 6.73 6.27
N ILE A 19 19.02 5.73 5.62
CA ILE A 19 17.59 5.72 5.26
C ILE A 19 16.79 4.78 6.18
N CYS A 20 17.42 3.78 6.80
CA CYS A 20 16.73 2.71 7.53
C CYS A 20 16.52 2.92 9.05
N ARG A 21 16.72 4.11 9.61
CA ARG A 21 16.31 4.43 11.00
C ARG A 21 15.14 5.42 11.03
N ILE A 22 13.99 5.02 10.50
CA ILE A 22 12.73 5.76 10.71
C ILE A 22 12.13 5.33 12.05
N SER A 23 12.79 5.76 13.13
CA SER A 23 12.22 5.89 14.48
C SER A 23 13.12 6.82 15.31
N THR A 24 13.21 8.09 14.85
CA THR A 24 13.75 9.33 15.48
C THR A 24 15.22 9.37 15.98
N PRO A 25 15.88 10.56 16.00
CA PRO A 25 15.87 11.71 15.09
C PRO A 25 17.25 11.97 14.44
N GLU A 26 17.28 12.87 13.45
CA GLU A 26 18.46 13.37 12.71
C GLU A 26 19.20 12.34 11.82
N ILE A 27 18.85 12.34 10.53
CA ILE A 27 19.78 11.87 9.50
C ILE A 27 19.88 12.95 8.42
N VAL A 28 21.08 13.52 8.33
CA VAL A 28 21.51 14.43 7.28
C VAL A 28 21.77 13.59 6.04
N ILE A 29 20.88 13.69 5.05
CA ILE A 29 21.11 13.14 3.71
C ILE A 29 22.35 13.82 3.14
N ASN A 30 23.45 13.08 3.00
CA ASN A 30 24.69 13.60 2.46
C ASN A 30 24.52 13.85 0.95
N ASN A 31 24.18 15.09 0.58
CA ASN A 31 23.74 15.56 -0.75
C ASN A 31 24.76 15.42 -1.91
N ARG A 32 25.85 14.64 -1.76
CA ARG A 32 27.01 14.71 -2.68
C ARG A 32 27.42 13.40 -3.35
N LYS A 33 26.77 12.28 -3.09
CA LYS A 33 27.06 11.03 -3.82
C LYS A 33 26.00 10.76 -4.87
N GLU A 34 26.41 10.72 -6.13
CA GLU A 34 25.60 10.20 -7.23
C GLU A 34 25.14 8.79 -6.85
N LEU A 35 23.83 8.54 -6.91
CA LEU A 35 23.34 7.18 -6.80
C LEU A 35 23.79 6.44 -8.07
N PRO A 36 24.37 5.23 -7.96
CA PRO A 36 24.67 4.43 -9.13
C PRO A 36 23.39 4.20 -9.95
N LYS A 37 23.57 3.99 -11.25
CA LYS A 37 22.48 3.78 -12.22
C LYS A 37 21.77 2.46 -11.92
N LEU A 38 20.87 2.48 -10.94
CA LEU A 38 20.00 1.37 -10.59
C LEU A 38 18.94 1.22 -11.68
N LYS A 39 18.81 0.02 -12.22
CA LYS A 39 17.74 -0.33 -13.16
C LYS A 39 16.47 -0.77 -12.44
N ALA A 40 16.60 -1.46 -11.31
CA ALA A 40 15.48 -1.99 -10.54
C ALA A 40 15.61 -1.61 -9.07
N PHE A 41 14.48 -1.29 -8.44
CA PHE A 41 14.42 -0.88 -7.04
C PHE A 41 13.12 -1.34 -6.39
N SER A 42 13.21 -1.73 -5.12
CA SER A 42 12.06 -2.14 -4.31
C SER A 42 12.10 -1.39 -2.98
N LEU A 43 11.01 -0.71 -2.66
CA LEU A 43 10.84 -0.01 -1.40
C LEU A 43 9.70 -0.67 -0.60
N TYR A 44 9.99 -1.01 0.65
CA TYR A 44 9.09 -1.76 1.52
C TYR A 44 8.96 -1.10 2.89
N SER A 45 7.74 -0.69 3.26
CA SER A 45 7.39 -0.17 4.56
C SER A 45 6.01 -0.67 4.98
N GLU A 46 5.97 -1.57 5.97
CA GLU A 46 4.74 -2.03 6.63
C GLU A 46 4.29 -1.06 7.73
N LEU A 47 5.24 -0.33 8.33
CA LEU A 47 4.92 0.69 9.30
C LEU A 47 4.42 1.95 8.59
N PRO A 48 3.36 2.60 9.11
CA PRO A 48 2.89 3.85 8.57
C PRO A 48 3.98 4.92 8.60
N THR A 49 4.26 5.54 7.46
CA THR A 49 5.16 6.70 7.36
C THR A 49 4.38 7.99 7.17
N PHE A 50 4.76 9.02 7.90
CA PHE A 50 4.26 10.39 7.73
C PHE A 50 5.11 11.21 6.76
N GLN A 51 6.22 10.63 6.26
CA GLN A 51 7.25 11.34 5.51
C GLN A 51 7.22 11.00 4.01
N TYR A 52 6.03 10.70 3.48
CA TYR A 52 5.88 10.30 2.07
C TYR A 52 6.36 11.41 1.12
N ASN A 53 5.98 12.67 1.36
CA ASN A 53 6.34 13.78 0.50
C ASN A 53 7.77 14.28 0.76
N GLU A 54 8.25 14.15 1.98
CA GLU A 54 9.51 14.73 2.45
C GLU A 54 10.70 13.81 2.22
N LEU A 55 10.49 12.48 2.28
CA LEU A 55 11.55 11.49 2.14
C LEU A 55 11.36 10.55 0.96
N ILE A 56 10.18 9.96 0.80
CA ILE A 56 9.98 8.92 -0.22
C ILE A 56 10.00 9.51 -1.63
N VAL A 57 9.21 10.55 -1.88
CA VAL A 57 9.14 11.19 -3.20
C VAL A 57 10.50 11.74 -3.65
N PRO A 58 11.23 12.53 -2.84
CA PRO A 58 12.56 13.03 -3.23
C PRO A 58 13.61 11.92 -3.43
N LEU A 59 13.56 10.85 -2.64
CA LEU A 59 14.44 9.70 -2.84
C LEU A 59 14.22 9.07 -4.22
N LEU A 60 12.97 8.82 -4.59
CA LEU A 60 12.62 8.24 -5.88
C LEU A 60 13.01 9.19 -7.04
N HIS A 61 12.82 10.50 -6.90
CA HIS A 61 13.24 11.48 -7.91
C HIS A 61 14.73 11.43 -8.24
N ARG A 62 15.59 11.00 -7.31
CA ARG A 62 17.03 10.84 -7.56
C ARG A 62 17.37 9.60 -8.39
N MET A 63 16.43 8.67 -8.56
CA MET A 63 16.60 7.41 -9.29
C MET A 63 16.08 7.51 -10.73
N VAL A 64 16.41 8.58 -11.45
CA VAL A 64 15.84 8.89 -12.78
C VAL A 64 16.06 7.82 -13.87
N ASN A 65 17.06 6.95 -13.69
CA ASN A 65 17.37 5.87 -14.63
C ASN A 65 16.66 4.55 -14.30
N LEU A 66 15.72 4.58 -13.34
CA LEU A 66 15.02 3.39 -12.90
C LEU A 66 14.07 2.88 -14.00
N GLU A 67 14.25 1.63 -14.39
CA GLU A 67 13.41 0.94 -15.37
C GLU A 67 12.28 0.16 -14.68
N GLU A 68 12.55 -0.42 -13.49
CA GLU A 68 11.60 -1.19 -12.69
C GLU A 68 11.48 -0.69 -11.24
N LEU A 69 10.25 -0.46 -10.77
CA LEU A 69 9.96 -0.04 -9.41
C LEU A 69 8.89 -0.94 -8.76
N TYR A 70 9.19 -1.45 -7.57
CA TYR A 70 8.21 -2.05 -6.67
C TYR A 70 8.02 -1.20 -5.42
N LEU A 71 6.78 -0.78 -5.15
CA LEU A 71 6.44 -0.01 -3.95
C LEU A 71 5.49 -0.82 -3.06
N HIS A 72 5.87 -1.09 -1.83
CA HIS A 72 4.96 -1.54 -0.78
C HIS A 72 5.01 -0.53 0.34
N LEU A 73 3.96 0.28 0.49
CA LEU A 73 3.95 1.42 1.40
C LEU A 73 2.67 1.47 2.22
N VAL A 74 2.82 1.76 3.50
CA VAL A 74 1.76 2.27 4.36
C VAL A 74 2.07 3.73 4.66
N VAL A 75 1.19 4.65 4.27
CA VAL A 75 1.43 6.10 4.39
C VAL A 75 0.30 6.79 5.14
N HIS A 76 0.65 7.70 6.05
CA HIS A 76 -0.29 8.64 6.62
C HIS A 76 -0.28 9.92 5.79
N CYS A 77 -1.46 10.32 5.34
CA CYS A 77 -1.67 11.52 4.56
C CYS A 77 -2.47 12.53 5.37
N GLU A 78 -2.11 13.81 5.25
CA GLU A 78 -2.82 14.87 5.96
C GLU A 78 -4.16 15.23 5.31
N LYS A 79 -4.18 15.36 3.97
CA LYS A 79 -5.31 15.98 3.26
C LYS A 79 -6.04 15.04 2.29
N ARG A 80 -5.30 14.19 1.59
CA ARG A 80 -5.83 13.34 0.51
C ARG A 80 -5.11 12.01 0.47
N PHE A 81 -5.83 10.97 0.08
CA PHE A 81 -5.25 9.66 -0.19
C PHE A 81 -4.24 9.71 -1.34
N VAL A 82 -3.38 8.69 -1.40
CA VAL A 82 -2.58 8.42 -2.58
C VAL A 82 -3.49 7.73 -3.61
N ASP A 83 -3.75 8.43 -4.72
CA ASP A 83 -4.49 7.93 -5.88
C ASP A 83 -3.59 7.93 -7.13
N GLY A 84 -4.18 7.66 -8.30
CA GLY A 84 -3.46 7.63 -9.57
C GLY A 84 -2.91 9.00 -9.98
N TYR A 85 -3.61 10.10 -9.67
CA TYR A 85 -3.10 11.44 -9.94
C TYR A 85 -1.88 11.75 -9.07
N ASN A 86 -1.93 11.40 -7.78
CA ASN A 86 -0.80 11.55 -6.86
C ASN A 86 0.43 10.78 -7.36
N LEU A 87 0.27 9.49 -7.70
CA LEU A 87 1.38 8.67 -8.20
C LEU A 87 1.93 9.19 -9.53
N LYS A 88 1.05 9.64 -10.44
CA LYS A 88 1.45 10.19 -11.73
C LYS A 88 2.30 11.44 -11.53
N TYR A 89 1.80 12.40 -10.76
CA TYR A 89 2.45 13.67 -10.51
C TYR A 89 3.74 13.52 -9.71
N ASN A 90 3.71 12.77 -8.60
CA ASN A 90 4.84 12.72 -7.67
C ASN A 90 5.89 11.66 -8.01
N ILE A 91 5.58 10.63 -8.79
CA ILE A 91 6.53 9.52 -9.02
C ILE A 91 6.74 9.30 -10.52
N ILE A 92 5.68 8.96 -11.25
CA ILE A 92 5.80 8.45 -12.62
C ILE A 92 6.37 9.50 -13.57
N ASN A 93 5.89 10.74 -13.50
CA ASN A 93 6.35 11.81 -14.38
C ASN A 93 7.84 12.16 -14.19
N HIS A 94 8.42 11.78 -13.04
CA HIS A 94 9.84 12.03 -12.73
C HIS A 94 10.74 10.85 -13.09
N LEU A 95 10.18 9.65 -13.25
CA LEU A 95 10.90 8.43 -13.59
C LEU A 95 10.66 8.07 -15.07
N PHE A 96 11.24 8.86 -15.97
CA PHE A 96 10.96 8.76 -17.41
C PHE A 96 11.43 7.44 -18.07
N GLN A 97 12.35 6.69 -17.45
CA GLN A 97 12.76 5.37 -17.92
C GLN A 97 11.90 4.23 -17.36
N LEU A 98 10.97 4.53 -16.46
CA LEU A 98 10.17 3.53 -15.77
C LEU A 98 9.23 2.85 -16.76
N ASN A 99 9.53 1.59 -17.08
CA ASN A 99 8.70 0.76 -17.93
C ASN A 99 7.84 -0.22 -17.12
N LYS A 100 8.20 -0.49 -15.86
CA LYS A 100 7.48 -1.41 -14.99
C LYS A 100 7.31 -0.83 -13.60
N LEU A 101 6.05 -0.65 -13.22
CA LEU A 101 5.66 -0.21 -11.89
C LEU A 101 4.71 -1.25 -11.30
N LEU A 102 5.09 -1.80 -10.16
CA LEU A 102 4.23 -2.64 -9.32
C LEU A 102 4.09 -1.96 -7.97
N PHE A 103 2.88 -1.90 -7.43
CA PHE A 103 2.70 -1.28 -6.14
C PHE A 103 1.60 -1.93 -5.29
N ASN A 104 1.73 -1.72 -3.99
CA ASN A 104 0.79 -2.01 -2.93
C ASN A 104 0.85 -0.85 -1.93
N ILE A 105 -0.06 0.10 -2.02
CA ILE A 105 -0.02 1.32 -1.22
C ILE A 105 -1.32 1.43 -0.42
N ARG A 106 -1.20 1.43 0.90
CA ARG A 106 -2.27 1.79 1.82
C ARG A 106 -2.03 3.21 2.30
N SER A 107 -2.91 4.13 1.94
CA SER A 107 -2.90 5.50 2.45
C SER A 107 -4.00 5.68 3.48
N CYS A 108 -3.67 6.34 4.58
CA CYS A 108 -4.52 6.50 5.75
C CYS A 108 -4.60 7.98 6.12
N LEU A 109 -5.77 8.50 6.50
CA LEU A 109 -5.94 9.90 6.92
C LEU A 109 -6.96 10.07 8.04
N TYR A 110 -6.85 11.18 8.76
CA TYR A 110 -7.86 11.60 9.74
C TYR A 110 -8.95 12.45 9.06
N LEU A 111 -10.22 12.17 9.36
CA LEU A 111 -11.38 12.82 8.77
C LEU A 111 -11.73 14.17 9.40
N ASN A 112 -11.03 14.59 10.45
CA ASN A 112 -11.33 15.83 11.18
C ASN A 112 -11.32 17.07 10.27
N ASP A 113 -10.52 17.04 9.20
CA ASP A 113 -10.29 18.19 8.32
C ASP A 113 -10.68 17.92 6.85
N GLN A 114 -11.43 16.85 6.58
CA GLN A 114 -11.75 16.47 5.20
C GLN A 114 -13.01 17.16 4.66
N VAL A 115 -12.85 17.95 3.60
CA VAL A 115 -13.94 18.61 2.87
C VAL A 115 -14.52 17.71 1.76
N TYR A 116 -13.75 16.72 1.29
CA TYR A 116 -14.13 15.87 0.16
C TYR A 116 -13.82 14.40 0.43
N SER A 117 -14.82 13.54 0.24
CA SER A 117 -14.66 12.08 0.32
C SER A 117 -14.43 11.52 -1.07
N LEU A 118 -13.27 10.92 -1.29
CA LEU A 118 -12.93 10.21 -2.52
C LEU A 118 -13.75 8.91 -2.58
N SER A 119 -14.54 8.71 -3.64
CA SER A 119 -15.18 7.41 -3.85
C SER A 119 -14.21 6.37 -4.40
N ASN A 120 -14.57 5.09 -4.33
CA ASN A 120 -13.74 4.06 -4.95
C ASN A 120 -13.72 4.19 -6.47
N GLU A 121 -14.82 4.63 -7.07
CA GLU A 121 -14.96 4.90 -8.49
C GLU A 121 -14.05 6.05 -8.92
N ASP A 122 -14.02 7.16 -8.18
CA ASP A 122 -13.11 8.28 -8.44
C ASP A 122 -11.65 7.83 -8.36
N CYS A 123 -11.31 7.05 -7.33
CA CYS A 123 -9.97 6.49 -7.17
C CYS A 123 -9.61 5.60 -8.35
N GLN A 124 -10.49 4.68 -8.75
CA GLN A 124 -10.27 3.80 -9.87
C GLN A 124 -10.11 4.57 -11.20
N HIS A 125 -10.90 5.62 -11.40
CA HIS A 125 -10.83 6.49 -12.59
C HIS A 125 -9.51 7.24 -12.71
N SER A 126 -8.87 7.60 -11.59
CA SER A 126 -7.56 8.25 -11.60
C SER A 126 -6.44 7.40 -12.23
N PHE A 127 -6.69 6.10 -12.45
CA PHE A 127 -5.75 5.17 -13.05
C PHE A 127 -6.00 4.86 -14.53
N ASN A 128 -7.00 5.48 -15.19
CA ASN A 128 -7.37 5.16 -16.57
C ASN A 128 -6.21 5.27 -17.58
N ASP A 129 -5.25 6.16 -17.34
CA ASP A 129 -4.08 6.37 -18.21
C ASP A 129 -2.91 5.41 -17.93
N PHE A 130 -3.01 4.53 -16.93
CA PHE A 130 -1.91 3.65 -16.55
C PHE A 130 -1.78 2.48 -17.53
N LYS A 131 -0.73 2.52 -18.36
CA LYS A 131 -0.52 1.56 -19.46
C LYS A 131 -0.32 0.10 -19.04
N ASN A 132 0.12 -0.17 -17.80
CA ASN A 132 0.83 -1.42 -17.48
C ASN A 132 0.24 -2.31 -16.38
N SER A 133 -0.94 -2.02 -15.82
CA SER A 133 -1.57 -2.98 -14.89
C SER A 133 -3.07 -2.75 -14.69
N LYS A 134 -3.79 -3.84 -14.45
CA LYS A 134 -5.10 -3.76 -13.82
C LYS A 134 -4.86 -3.30 -12.37
N ILE A 135 -5.24 -2.07 -12.07
CA ILE A 135 -5.11 -1.50 -10.73
C ILE A 135 -6.44 -1.70 -10.02
N ILE A 136 -6.39 -2.09 -8.76
CA ILE A 136 -7.58 -2.22 -7.90
C ILE A 136 -7.46 -1.19 -6.79
N SER A 137 -8.55 -0.50 -6.51
CA SER A 137 -8.71 0.36 -5.34
C SER A 137 -9.78 -0.17 -4.39
N CYS A 138 -9.60 0.12 -3.10
CA CYS A 138 -10.60 -0.01 -2.05
C CYS A 138 -10.52 1.22 -1.16
N VAL A 139 -11.60 1.99 -1.11
CA VAL A 139 -11.68 3.21 -0.27
C VAL A 139 -12.71 2.98 0.82
N ASP A 140 -12.30 3.19 2.06
CA ASP A 140 -13.11 2.94 3.24
C ASP A 140 -13.05 4.12 4.21
N TYR A 141 -14.20 4.44 4.79
CA TYR A 141 -14.37 5.52 5.74
C TYR A 141 -14.96 4.98 7.05
N PHE A 142 -14.18 5.11 8.12
CA PHE A 142 -14.51 4.68 9.47
C PHE A 142 -14.97 5.89 10.28
N ARG A 143 -16.29 6.10 10.33
CA ARG A 143 -16.88 7.30 10.95
C ARG A 143 -16.67 7.32 12.46
N ASP A 144 -16.73 6.16 13.11
CA ASP A 144 -16.60 6.04 14.56
C ASP A 144 -15.20 6.46 15.04
N PHE A 145 -14.18 6.28 14.19
CA PHE A 145 -12.78 6.63 14.48
C PHE A 145 -12.29 7.88 13.75
N LYS A 146 -13.18 8.55 13.01
CA LYS A 146 -12.84 9.68 12.15
C LYS A 146 -11.58 9.37 11.32
N HIS A 147 -11.57 8.20 10.70
CA HIS A 147 -10.43 7.70 9.94
C HIS A 147 -10.88 7.27 8.55
N GLY A 148 -10.02 7.45 7.56
CA GLY A 148 -10.22 6.91 6.23
C GLY A 148 -9.00 6.13 5.79
N GLN A 149 -9.21 5.10 4.98
CA GLN A 149 -8.15 4.44 4.24
C GLN A 149 -8.48 4.34 2.75
N CYS A 150 -7.43 4.35 1.93
CA CYS A 150 -7.48 4.01 0.54
C CYS A 150 -6.33 3.04 0.25
N HIS A 151 -6.69 1.85 -0.19
CA HIS A 151 -5.76 0.81 -0.57
C HIS A 151 -5.77 0.65 -2.08
N ILE A 152 -4.64 0.93 -2.71
CA ILE A 152 -4.42 0.78 -4.15
C ILE A 152 -3.32 -0.25 -4.41
N TYR A 153 -3.49 -1.10 -5.41
CA TYR A 153 -2.45 -2.06 -5.77
C TYR A 153 -2.53 -2.53 -7.23
N SER A 154 -1.38 -2.95 -7.75
CA SER A 154 -1.27 -3.63 -9.04
C SER A 154 -1.74 -5.09 -8.93
N TYR A 155 -2.57 -5.54 -9.88
CA TYR A 155 -3.00 -6.92 -9.99
C TYR A 155 -2.15 -7.70 -11.01
N PRO A 156 -1.75 -8.97 -10.74
CA PRO A 156 -2.07 -9.75 -9.54
C PRO A 156 -1.30 -9.26 -8.30
N TYR A 157 -1.95 -9.34 -7.14
CA TYR A 157 -1.37 -8.97 -5.85
C TYR A 157 -0.26 -9.95 -5.46
N ARG A 158 0.97 -9.46 -5.23
CA ARG A 158 2.15 -10.32 -4.99
C ARG A 158 2.72 -10.26 -3.58
N ALA A 159 2.17 -9.43 -2.69
CA ALA A 159 2.69 -9.36 -1.33
C ALA A 159 2.24 -10.58 -0.52
N LYS A 160 3.05 -10.96 0.49
CA LYS A 160 2.76 -12.06 1.41
C LYS A 160 1.62 -11.70 2.37
N THR A 161 1.54 -10.44 2.75
CA THR A 161 0.55 -9.91 3.69
C THR A 161 -0.52 -9.13 2.94
N TYR A 162 -1.78 -9.21 3.37
CA TYR A 162 -2.83 -8.26 3.00
C TYR A 162 -3.50 -7.79 4.29
N GLU A 163 -3.21 -6.56 4.67
CA GLU A 163 -3.69 -6.02 5.94
C GLU A 163 -4.90 -5.08 5.79
N TYR A 164 -5.70 -4.98 6.85
CA TYR A 164 -6.84 -4.06 7.00
C TYR A 164 -7.93 -4.21 5.93
N ILE A 165 -8.26 -5.46 5.58
CA ILE A 165 -9.40 -5.77 4.73
C ILE A 165 -10.70 -5.41 5.46
N THR A 166 -11.60 -4.71 4.78
CA THR A 166 -12.91 -4.27 5.27
C THR A 166 -14.04 -5.09 4.65
N ASN A 167 -15.28 -4.87 5.10
CA ASN A 167 -16.47 -5.47 4.49
C ASN A 167 -16.71 -5.01 3.04
N ASN A 168 -16.07 -3.93 2.58
CA ASN A 168 -16.19 -3.46 1.20
C ASN A 168 -15.17 -4.10 0.25
N PHE A 169 -14.43 -5.10 0.74
CA PHE A 169 -13.47 -5.85 -0.05
C PHE A 169 -14.05 -6.33 -1.39
N PRO A 170 -13.45 -5.95 -2.54
CA PRO A 170 -14.06 -6.18 -3.85
C PRO A 170 -14.02 -7.63 -4.34
N GLY A 171 -13.35 -8.54 -3.60
CA GLY A 171 -13.30 -9.96 -3.91
C GLY A 171 -12.47 -10.32 -5.16
N ARG A 172 -11.31 -10.94 -4.96
CA ARG A 172 -10.39 -11.41 -6.03
C ARG A 172 -9.57 -12.59 -5.52
N LEU A 173 -8.88 -13.28 -6.43
CA LEU A 173 -7.97 -14.36 -6.05
C LEU A 173 -6.59 -13.81 -5.62
N PHE A 174 -6.16 -14.13 -4.41
CA PHE A 174 -4.90 -13.69 -3.78
C PHE A 174 -3.97 -14.87 -3.50
N LYS A 175 -3.50 -15.55 -4.56
CA LYS A 175 -2.70 -16.78 -4.43
C LYS A 175 -1.33 -16.62 -3.74
N TYR A 176 -0.81 -15.40 -3.63
CA TYR A 176 0.50 -15.13 -3.00
C TYR A 176 0.40 -14.71 -1.54
N VAL A 177 -0.80 -14.36 -1.07
CA VAL A 177 -1.02 -13.93 0.31
C VAL A 177 -1.02 -15.16 1.22
N ARG A 178 -0.38 -15.02 2.38
CA ARG A 178 -0.29 -16.00 3.48
C ARG A 178 -0.89 -15.44 4.76
N GLU A 179 -0.82 -14.13 4.94
CA GLU A 179 -1.23 -13.45 6.17
C GLU A 179 -2.28 -12.40 5.83
N VAL A 180 -3.45 -12.51 6.45
CA VAL A 180 -4.56 -11.59 6.25
C VAL A 180 -4.91 -10.94 7.57
N SER A 181 -5.13 -9.61 7.56
CA SER A 181 -5.75 -8.92 8.68
C SER A 181 -7.04 -8.23 8.27
N LEU A 182 -8.07 -8.39 9.12
CA LEU A 182 -9.40 -7.84 8.92
C LEU A 182 -9.67 -6.73 9.94
N TYR A 183 -10.18 -5.60 9.47
CA TYR A 183 -10.55 -4.45 10.29
C TYR A 183 -11.73 -3.70 9.70
N ASP A 184 -12.80 -3.49 10.47
CA ASP A 184 -13.94 -2.64 10.06
C ASP A 184 -14.70 -2.11 11.30
N ASP A 185 -15.44 -1.01 11.11
CA ASP A 185 -16.39 -0.47 12.09
C ASP A 185 -17.64 -1.35 12.23
N ARG A 186 -17.94 -2.13 11.19
CA ARG A 186 -19.02 -3.13 11.15
C ARG A 186 -18.47 -4.53 11.48
N PRO A 187 -19.22 -5.37 12.19
CA PRO A 187 -18.81 -6.75 12.41
C PRO A 187 -18.71 -7.50 11.06
N PHE A 188 -17.70 -8.36 10.94
CA PHE A 188 -17.63 -9.32 9.83
C PHE A 188 -18.62 -10.46 10.07
N GLU A 189 -19.57 -10.66 9.17
CA GLU A 189 -20.55 -11.75 9.26
C GLU A 189 -20.03 -13.06 8.63
N HIS A 190 -20.70 -14.19 8.89
CA HIS A 190 -20.25 -15.51 8.45
C HIS A 190 -19.90 -15.58 6.95
N GLU A 191 -20.76 -15.03 6.10
CA GLU A 191 -20.58 -15.01 4.64
C GLU A 191 -19.29 -14.28 4.20
N PHE A 192 -18.82 -13.32 5.00
CA PHE A 192 -17.56 -12.64 4.73
C PHE A 192 -16.39 -13.61 4.88
N PHE A 193 -16.39 -14.46 5.91
CA PHE A 193 -15.33 -15.45 6.12
C PHE A 193 -15.31 -16.54 5.04
N VAL A 194 -16.48 -16.93 4.51
CA VAL A 194 -16.58 -17.83 3.36
C VAL A 194 -15.85 -17.20 2.16
N LYS A 195 -16.13 -15.93 1.86
CA LYS A 195 -15.44 -15.18 0.80
C LYS A 195 -13.93 -15.09 1.05
N ILE A 196 -13.49 -14.82 2.28
CA ILE A 196 -12.06 -14.78 2.61
C ILE A 196 -11.41 -16.14 2.34
N ALA A 197 -12.03 -17.25 2.74
CA ALA A 197 -11.48 -18.58 2.47
C ALA A 197 -11.36 -18.88 0.96
N GLU A 198 -12.36 -18.48 0.15
CA GLU A 198 -12.34 -18.64 -1.30
C GLU A 198 -11.27 -17.77 -1.98
N TYR A 199 -11.14 -16.52 -1.54
CA TYR A 199 -10.24 -15.54 -2.15
C TYR A 199 -8.77 -15.70 -1.74
N PHE A 200 -8.51 -16.32 -0.59
CA PHE A 200 -7.17 -16.52 -0.03
C PHE A 200 -6.86 -18.02 0.17
N PRO A 201 -6.73 -18.82 -0.90
CA PRO A 201 -6.66 -20.29 -0.81
C PRO A 201 -5.40 -20.85 -0.12
N PHE A 202 -4.38 -20.01 0.08
CA PHE A 202 -3.12 -20.39 0.73
C PHE A 202 -2.86 -19.57 2.00
N MET A 203 -3.92 -19.01 2.61
CA MET A 203 -3.81 -18.27 3.86
C MET A 203 -3.36 -19.21 4.99
N GLU A 204 -2.29 -18.82 5.68
CA GLU A 204 -1.73 -19.51 6.84
C GLU A 204 -2.14 -18.82 8.14
N GLN A 205 -2.36 -17.50 8.11
CA GLN A 205 -2.72 -16.71 9.27
C GLN A 205 -3.85 -15.72 8.96
N LEU A 206 -4.83 -15.68 9.86
CA LEU A 206 -5.93 -14.71 9.85
C LEU A 206 -5.96 -13.97 11.19
N THR A 207 -5.76 -12.65 11.14
CA THR A 207 -5.93 -11.74 12.28
C THR A 207 -7.23 -10.97 12.13
N ILE A 208 -8.08 -10.94 13.16
CA ILE A 208 -9.39 -10.30 13.11
C ILE A 208 -9.50 -9.28 14.23
N CYS A 209 -9.85 -8.04 13.88
CA CYS A 209 -10.22 -7.01 14.86
C CYS A 209 -11.71 -6.70 14.71
N ASN A 210 -12.54 -7.36 15.52
CA ASN A 210 -13.98 -7.07 15.62
C ASN A 210 -14.24 -6.21 16.85
N ARG A 211 -14.66 -4.95 16.66
CA ARG A 211 -15.04 -4.06 17.77
C ARG A 211 -16.49 -4.20 18.20
N LYS A 212 -17.35 -4.72 17.31
CA LYS A 212 -18.77 -4.94 17.56
C LYS A 212 -19.08 -6.43 17.46
N PRO A 213 -20.04 -6.95 18.24
CA PRO A 213 -20.46 -8.34 18.13
C PRO A 213 -21.14 -8.61 16.78
N GLN A 214 -20.92 -9.81 16.25
CA GLN A 214 -21.63 -10.31 15.06
C GLN A 214 -23.13 -10.44 15.35
N LYS A 215 -23.96 -10.13 14.35
CA LYS A 215 -25.41 -10.33 14.44
C LYS A 215 -25.80 -11.73 13.99
N ASN A 216 -25.18 -12.23 12.92
CA ASN A 216 -25.53 -13.50 12.29
C ASN A 216 -24.36 -14.48 12.42
N LYS A 217 -24.32 -15.17 13.56
CA LYS A 217 -23.25 -16.13 13.90
C LYS A 217 -23.37 -17.48 13.21
N PHE A 218 -24.56 -17.83 12.73
CA PHE A 218 -24.87 -19.16 12.23
C PHE A 218 -25.13 -19.15 10.73
N TYR A 219 -24.58 -20.15 10.05
CA TYR A 219 -25.08 -20.59 8.76
C TYR A 219 -26.42 -21.28 9.04
N GLU A 220 -27.54 -20.68 8.66
CA GLU A 220 -28.78 -21.44 8.56
C GLU A 220 -28.54 -22.49 7.48
N GLN A 221 -28.36 -23.75 7.89
CA GLN A 221 -28.46 -24.87 6.95
C GLN A 221 -29.90 -24.84 6.44
N SER A 222 -30.10 -24.24 5.27
CA SER A 222 -31.30 -24.45 4.48
C SER A 222 -31.42 -25.96 4.27
N LYS A 223 -32.35 -26.56 5.01
CA LYS A 223 -32.78 -27.95 4.85
C LYS A 223 -33.41 -28.17 3.49
#